data_AF-A0A2J7TKF5-F1
#
_entry.id   AF-A0A2J7TKF5-F1
#
_cell.length_a   1.000
_cell.length_b   1.000
_cell.length_c   1.000
_cell.angle_alpha   90.00
_cell.angle_beta   90.00
_cell.angle_gamma   90.00
#
_symmetry.space_group_name_H-M   'P 1'
#
loop_
_entity.id
_entity.type
_entity.pdbx_description
1 polymer ?
#
loop_
_entity_poly.entity_id
_entity_poly.type
_entity_poly.pdbx_seq_one_letter_code
_entity_poly.pdbx_strand_id
1 'polypeptide(L)'
;MPDAYVIQIGGRTAGIVARDGRDGSFNFFAASQMFNAMEGQRFEDPAAAEKTARYLAKHGSLPIKPHLAPVAPASAPDSALTQIIGPQPGGPDPFTPEPFTPKPWRRQARAV
;
A
#
# COMPACT_ATOMS: atom_id res chain seq x y z
N MET A 1 13.25 9.03 -23.44
CA MET A 1 12.22 9.84 -22.76
C MET A 1 11.32 8.87 -22.00
N PRO A 2 11.13 9.02 -20.68
CA PRO A 2 10.01 8.39 -19.98
C PRO A 2 8.73 9.17 -20.29
N ASP A 3 7.74 8.52 -20.88
CA ASP A 3 6.41 9.11 -21.14
C ASP A 3 5.45 8.67 -20.03
N ALA A 4 4.75 9.62 -19.42
CA ALA A 4 3.74 9.33 -18.41
C ALA A 4 2.42 10.02 -18.79
N TYR A 5 1.33 9.27 -18.71
CA TYR A 5 0.00 9.71 -19.12
C TYR A 5 -0.94 9.67 -17.91
N VAL A 6 -1.74 10.73 -17.72
CA VAL A 6 -2.75 10.77 -16.66
C VAL A 6 -4.09 10.34 -17.25
N ILE A 7 -4.71 9.32 -16.65
CA ILE A 7 -6.03 8.82 -17.05
C ILE A 7 -7.10 9.45 -16.16
N GLN A 8 -8.09 10.10 -16.78
CA GLN A 8 -9.20 10.75 -16.09
C GLN A 8 -10.54 10.19 -16.57
N ILE A 9 -11.38 9.72 -15.65
CA ILE A 9 -12.70 9.16 -15.96
C ILE A 9 -13.76 9.98 -15.23
N GLY A 10 -14.76 10.49 -15.97
CA GLY A 10 -15.89 11.22 -15.38
C GLY A 10 -15.48 12.47 -14.60
N GLY A 11 -14.41 13.16 -15.02
CA GLY A 11 -13.89 14.36 -14.35
C GLY A 11 -13.05 14.07 -13.09
N ARG A 12 -12.68 12.81 -12.83
CA ARG A 12 -11.82 12.42 -11.70
C ARG A 12 -10.57 11.70 -12.21
N THR A 13 -9.42 11.95 -11.56
CA THR A 13 -8.18 11.22 -11.85
C THR A 13 -8.34 9.76 -11.45
N ALA A 14 -8.29 8.88 -12.44
CA ALA A 14 -8.34 7.43 -12.21
C ALA A 14 -6.95 6.89 -11.85
N GLY A 15 -5.91 7.40 -12.51
CA GLY A 15 -4.54 6.96 -12.28
C GLY A 15 -3.54 7.55 -13.26
N ILE A 16 -2.29 7.10 -13.14
CA ILE A 16 -1.18 7.47 -14.01
C ILE A 16 -0.67 6.20 -14.69
N VAL A 17 -0.36 6.31 -15.97
CA VAL A 17 0.23 5.27 -16.79
C VAL A 17 1.67 5.67 -17.10
N ALA A 18 2.65 4.95 -16.57
CA ALA A 18 4.06 5.21 -16.83
C ALA A 18 4.60 4.22 -17.87
N ARG A 19 5.21 4.74 -18.93
CA ARG A 19 5.91 3.94 -19.94
C ARG A 19 7.25 3.46 -19.37
N ASP A 20 7.44 2.15 -19.40
CA ASP A 20 8.72 1.53 -19.14
C ASP A 20 9.58 1.58 -20.41
N GLY A 21 10.79 2.13 -20.27
CA GLY A 21 11.71 2.33 -21.38
C GLY A 21 12.46 1.08 -21.84
N ARG A 22 12.38 -0.04 -21.12
CA ARG A 22 13.04 -1.31 -21.50
C ARG A 22 12.15 -2.15 -22.39
N ASP A 23 10.88 -2.30 -22.00
CA ASP A 23 9.95 -3.23 -22.66
C ASP A 23 8.85 -2.51 -23.47
N GLY A 24 8.83 -1.17 -23.46
CA GLY A 24 7.75 -0.38 -24.08
C GLY A 24 6.39 -0.57 -23.40
N SER A 25 6.37 -1.27 -22.26
CA SER A 25 5.18 -1.61 -21.50
C SER A 25 4.72 -0.43 -20.65
N PHE A 26 3.43 -0.31 -20.43
CA PHE A 26 2.82 0.79 -19.68
C PHE A 26 2.29 0.27 -18.35
N ASN A 27 2.80 0.77 -17.24
CA ASN A 27 2.36 0.36 -15.90
C ASN A 27 1.30 1.36 -15.39
N PHE A 28 0.15 0.85 -14.96
CA PHE A 28 -0.91 1.68 -14.38
C PHE A 28 -0.76 1.78 -12.86
N PHE A 29 -0.84 3.01 -12.36
CA PHE A 29 -0.84 3.36 -10.94
C PHE A 29 -2.16 4.03 -10.59
N ALA A 30 -2.91 3.45 -9.66
CA ALA A 30 -4.23 3.94 -9.29
C ALA A 30 -4.10 5.19 -8.41
N ALA A 31 -4.90 6.22 -8.71
CA ALA A 31 -5.00 7.41 -7.87
C ALA A 31 -6.08 7.27 -6.78
N SER A 32 -6.91 6.24 -6.87
CA SER A 32 -8.03 6.01 -5.94
C SER A 32 -8.34 4.52 -5.81
N GLN A 33 -8.87 4.14 -4.65
CA GLN A 33 -9.18 2.75 -4.28
C GLN A 33 -10.16 2.07 -5.25
N MET A 34 -11.03 2.87 -5.90
CA MET A 34 -11.97 2.40 -6.92
C MET A 34 -11.27 1.84 -8.17
N PHE A 35 -10.03 2.26 -8.44
CA PHE A 35 -9.21 1.81 -9.57
C PHE A 35 -8.10 0.85 -9.16
N ASN A 36 -8.04 0.45 -7.88
CA ASN A 36 -7.01 -0.44 -7.35
C ASN A 36 -7.01 -1.82 -8.03
N ALA A 37 -8.13 -2.22 -8.63
CA ALA A 37 -8.20 -3.46 -9.41
C ALA A 37 -7.29 -3.46 -10.66
N MET A 38 -6.89 -2.28 -11.16
CA MET A 38 -5.93 -2.14 -12.26
C MET A 38 -4.53 -1.71 -11.80
N GLU A 39 -4.32 -1.50 -10.50
CA GLU A 39 -3.03 -1.11 -9.92
C GLU A 39 -1.97 -2.15 -10.28
N GLY A 40 -0.83 -1.69 -10.82
CA GLY A 40 0.28 -2.54 -11.23
C GLY A 40 0.02 -3.35 -12.49
N GLN A 41 -1.13 -3.20 -13.16
CA GLN A 41 -1.35 -3.84 -14.46
C GLN A 41 -0.45 -3.21 -15.53
N ARG A 42 0.14 -4.09 -16.34
CA ARG A 42 0.89 -3.72 -17.53
C ARG A 42 -0.02 -3.74 -18.75
N PHE A 43 0.02 -2.66 -19.51
CA PHE A 43 -0.70 -2.48 -20.75
C PHE A 43 0.29 -2.23 -21.89
N GLU A 44 -0.08 -2.60 -23.11
CA GLU A 44 0.70 -2.30 -24.30
C GLU A 44 0.45 -0.88 -24.80
N ASP A 45 -0.64 -0.24 -24.35
CA ASP A 45 -1.03 1.10 -24.79
C ASP A 45 -1.78 1.85 -23.68
N PRO A 46 -1.59 3.18 -23.53
CA PRO A 46 -2.34 3.99 -22.58
C PRO A 46 -3.85 4.00 -22.84
N ALA A 47 -4.31 3.87 -24.09
CA ALA A 47 -5.74 3.78 -24.41
C ALA A 47 -6.36 2.47 -23.90
N ALA A 48 -5.58 1.38 -23.85
CA ALA A 48 -6.03 0.12 -23.27
C ALA A 48 -6.26 0.25 -21.74
N ALA A 49 -5.38 0.99 -21.07
CA ALA A 49 -5.55 1.33 -19.66
C ALA A 49 -6.81 2.19 -19.43
N GLU A 50 -7.04 3.22 -20.27
CA GLU A 50 -8.26 4.05 -20.17
C GLU A 50 -9.53 3.22 -20.36
N LYS A 51 -9.57 2.34 -21.36
CA LYS A 51 -10.75 1.50 -21.64
C LYS A 51 -11.09 0.60 -20.45
N THR A 52 -10.06 0.04 -19.82
CA THR A 52 -10.20 -0.80 -18.61
C THR A 52 -10.69 0.05 -17.44
N ALA A 53 -10.18 1.28 -17.29
CA ALA A 53 -10.62 2.22 -16.26
C ALA A 53 -12.08 2.65 -16.44
N ARG A 54 -12.50 2.94 -17.67
CA ARG A 54 -13.90 3.24 -18.00
C ARG A 54 -14.80 2.06 -17.68
N TYR A 55 -14.36 0.84 -18.00
CA TYR A 55 -15.12 -0.36 -17.68
C TYR A 55 -15.29 -0.52 -16.17
N LEU A 56 -14.21 -0.35 -15.40
CA LEU A 56 -14.25 -0.42 -13.95
C LEU A 56 -15.16 0.65 -13.33
N ALA A 57 -15.09 1.89 -13.82
CA ALA A 57 -15.94 2.96 -13.37
C ALA A 57 -17.43 2.72 -13.67
N LYS A 58 -17.73 2.02 -14.77
CA LYS A 58 -19.10 1.72 -15.20
C LYS A 58 -19.70 0.48 -14.52
N HIS A 59 -18.89 -0.55 -14.31
CA HIS A 59 -19.35 -1.85 -13.83
C HIS A 59 -19.02 -2.12 -12.35
N GLY A 60 -18.19 -1.29 -11.71
CA GLY A 60 -17.75 -1.46 -10.32
C GLY A 60 -16.78 -2.62 -10.10
N SER A 61 -16.58 -3.47 -11.11
CA SER A 61 -15.77 -4.68 -11.07
C SER A 61 -15.05 -4.85 -12.40
N LEU A 62 -13.76 -5.20 -12.38
CA LEU A 62 -13.09 -5.67 -13.58
C LEU A 62 -13.54 -7.09 -13.89
N PRO A 63 -13.60 -7.49 -15.18
CA PRO A 63 -13.65 -8.90 -15.49
C PRO A 63 -12.42 -9.51 -14.84
N ILE A 64 -12.61 -10.50 -13.96
CA ILE A 64 -11.53 -11.31 -13.40
C ILE A 64 -10.68 -11.77 -14.59
N LYS A 65 -9.54 -11.11 -14.80
CA LYS A 65 -8.49 -11.62 -15.66
C LYS A 65 -7.65 -12.48 -14.72
N PRO A 66 -7.73 -13.81 -14.81
CA PRO A 66 -6.94 -14.69 -13.97
C PRO A 66 -5.49 -14.61 -14.45
N HIS A 67 -4.72 -13.65 -13.96
CA HIS A 67 -3.29 -13.63 -14.23
C HIS A 67 -2.44 -13.74 -12.96
N LEU A 68 -2.92 -13.28 -11.81
CA LEU A 68 -2.39 -13.73 -10.53
C LEU A 68 -3.57 -13.77 -9.57
N ALA A 69 -3.95 -14.97 -9.13
CA ALA A 69 -4.71 -15.08 -7.90
C ALA A 69 -3.91 -14.33 -6.83
N PRO A 70 -4.50 -13.35 -6.10
CA PRO A 70 -4.00 -13.10 -4.77
C PRO A 70 -4.12 -14.46 -4.06
N VAL A 71 -3.01 -14.95 -3.52
CA VAL A 71 -3.09 -15.98 -2.49
C VAL A 71 -3.77 -15.28 -1.31
N ALA A 72 -5.08 -15.20 -1.36
CA ALA A 72 -5.85 -14.97 -0.16
C ALA A 72 -5.66 -16.27 0.64
N PRO A 73 -4.97 -16.25 1.80
CA PRO A 73 -5.08 -17.39 2.69
C PRO A 73 -6.59 -17.52 2.97
N ALA A 74 -7.10 -18.70 2.66
CA ALA A 74 -8.48 -19.08 2.82
C ALA A 74 -9.05 -18.54 4.14
N SER A 75 -10.23 -17.95 4.07
CA SER A 75 -11.10 -17.78 5.21
C SER A 75 -11.14 -19.08 6.02
N ALA A 76 -10.85 -18.93 7.32
CA ALA A 76 -11.34 -19.68 8.48
C ALA A 76 -11.63 -21.19 8.35
N PRO A 77 -11.28 -21.93 9.40
CA PRO A 77 -12.37 -22.62 10.09
C PRO A 77 -12.42 -22.30 11.58
N ASP A 78 -13.66 -22.01 11.97
CA ASP A 78 -14.33 -22.30 13.22
C ASP A 78 -13.63 -23.27 14.20
N SER A 79 -13.69 -22.91 15.48
CA SER A 79 -13.65 -23.79 16.67
C SER A 79 -12.52 -24.79 16.84
N ALA A 80 -11.62 -24.52 17.80
CA ALA A 80 -11.33 -25.45 18.88
C ALA A 80 -10.49 -24.82 20.00
N LEU A 81 -10.89 -25.12 21.24
CA LEU A 81 -10.10 -25.13 22.48
C LEU A 81 -9.83 -23.78 23.16
N THR A 82 -10.84 -23.37 23.92
CA THR A 82 -10.64 -23.03 25.34
C THR A 82 -9.68 -24.03 26.00
N GLN A 83 -8.44 -23.61 26.21
CA GLN A 83 -7.49 -24.17 27.17
C GLN A 83 -7.04 -22.97 28.02
N ILE A 84 -7.68 -22.75 29.17
CA ILE A 84 -7.20 -23.18 30.49
C ILE A 84 -5.71 -22.92 30.69
N ILE A 85 -5.36 -21.84 31.39
CA ILE A 85 -4.24 -21.72 32.33
C ILE A 85 -4.57 -20.52 33.24
N GLY A 86 -4.55 -20.74 34.55
CA GLY A 86 -5.08 -19.86 35.60
C GLY A 86 -4.27 -18.58 35.87
N PRO A 87 -4.68 -17.79 36.89
CA PRO A 87 -4.01 -16.55 37.24
C PRO A 87 -2.66 -16.84 37.90
N GLN A 88 -1.56 -16.38 37.31
CA GLN A 88 -0.27 -16.23 38.01
C GLN A 88 -0.23 -14.85 38.69
N PRO A 89 -0.15 -14.77 40.03
CA PRO A 89 0.08 -13.53 40.74
C PRO A 89 1.59 -13.28 40.91
N GLY A 90 2.03 -12.04 40.67
CA GLY A 90 3.28 -11.51 41.23
C GLY A 90 4.47 -11.47 40.28
N GLY A 91 4.58 -10.37 39.53
CA GLY A 91 5.84 -9.85 39.01
C GLY A 91 5.88 -8.34 39.27
N PRO A 92 6.98 -7.77 39.78
CA PRO A 92 7.03 -6.35 40.12
C PRO A 92 7.03 -5.48 38.84
N ASP A 93 6.19 -4.45 38.86
CA ASP A 93 6.01 -3.46 37.80
C ASP A 93 7.33 -2.78 37.39
N PRO A 94 7.73 -2.77 36.11
CA PRO A 94 8.93 -2.07 35.65
C PRO A 94 8.74 -0.55 35.44
N PHE A 95 7.65 0.05 35.95
CA PHE A 95 7.39 1.47 35.81
C PHE A 95 7.95 2.27 37.00
N THR A 96 9.28 2.34 37.08
CA THR A 96 9.96 3.44 37.79
C THR A 96 10.47 4.43 36.74
N PRO A 97 9.88 5.63 36.60
CA PRO A 97 10.46 6.66 35.76
C PRO A 97 11.67 7.28 36.49
N GLU A 98 12.88 7.03 35.99
CA GLU A 98 14.08 7.77 36.43
C GLU A 98 13.95 9.27 36.06
N PRO A 99 14.33 10.20 36.96
CA PRO A 99 14.31 11.62 36.63
C PRO A 99 15.40 11.94 35.60
N PHE A 100 14.98 12.45 34.42
CA PHE A 100 15.88 12.97 33.39
C PHE A 100 16.72 14.12 33.97
N THR A 101 18.03 13.92 34.10
CA THR A 101 18.98 14.98 34.39
C THR A 101 19.51 15.56 33.07
N PRO A 102 19.21 16.82 32.71
CA PRO A 102 19.78 17.42 31.51
C PRO A 102 21.27 17.72 31.74
N LYS A 103 22.12 17.12 30.91
CA LYS A 103 23.57 17.31 30.94
C LYS A 103 23.91 18.72 30.41
N PRO A 104 24.67 19.56 31.14
CA PRO A 104 25.04 20.87 30.64
C PRO A 104 26.01 20.71 29.45
N TRP A 105 25.63 21.31 28.33
CA TRP A 105 26.42 21.40 27.12
C TRP A 105 27.73 22.15 27.38
N ARG A 106 28.88 21.49 27.13
CA ARG A 106 30.18 22.19 27.12
C ARG A 106 30.27 23.04 25.86
N ARG A 107 30.26 24.36 26.02
CA ARG A 107 30.81 25.30 25.03
C ARG A 107 32.31 25.05 24.92
N GLN A 108 32.79 24.50 23.80
CA GLN A 108 34.14 24.82 23.36
C GLN A 108 34.06 26.10 22.53
N ALA A 109 34.39 27.22 23.18
CA ALA A 109 34.62 28.49 22.52
C ALA A 109 36.02 28.99 22.90
N ARG A 110 36.96 28.69 21.99
CA ARG A 110 37.97 29.59 21.41
C ARG A 110 39.09 30.17 22.30
N ALA A 111 40.33 30.07 21.82
CA ALA A 111 41.25 31.20 21.73
C ALA A 111 42.26 30.96 20.60
N VAL A 112 42.51 32.04 19.85
CA VAL A 112 43.59 32.25 18.87
C VAL A 112 44.81 32.77 19.60
#